data_AF-G4TY73-F1
#
_entry.id   AF-G4TY73-F1
#
_cell.length_a   1.000
_cell.length_b   1.000
_cell.length_c   1.000
_cell.angle_alpha   90.00
_cell.angle_beta   90.00
_cell.angle_gamma   90.00
#
_symmetry.space_group_name_H-M   'P 1'
#
loop_
_entity.id
_entity.type
_entity.pdbx_description
1 polymer ?
#
loop_
_entity_poly.entity_id
_entity_poly.type
_entity_poly.pdbx_seq_one_letter_code
_entity_poly.pdbx_strand_id
1 'polypeptide(L)' 'MIPPATWSAHFGYNHFAQVCARALRNALKEQPRLAAEKRGVTTLRYQKWENGQGGQQTYLNPTSEK' A
#
# COMPACT_ATOMS: atom_id res chain seq x y z
N MET A 1 -1.55 29.03 13.24
CA MET A 1 -1.75 27.57 13.09
C MET A 1 -1.70 27.25 11.61
N ILE A 2 -0.78 26.40 11.17
CA ILE A 2 -0.68 26.01 9.74
C ILE A 2 -1.83 25.03 9.47
N PRO A 3 -2.65 25.24 8.43
CA PRO A 3 -3.75 24.33 8.12
C PRO A 3 -3.19 22.96 7.72
N PRO A 4 -3.84 21.86 8.15
CA PRO A 4 -3.39 20.53 7.78
C PRO A 4 -3.48 20.32 6.28
N ALA A 5 -2.57 19.51 5.73
CA ALA A 5 -2.58 19.19 4.30
C ALA A 5 -3.89 18.48 3.91
N THR A 6 -4.43 18.77 2.73
CA THR A 6 -5.74 18.28 2.27
C THR A 6 -5.89 16.75 2.31
N TRP A 7 -4.80 16.01 2.09
CA TRP A 7 -4.80 14.55 2.11
C TRP A 7 -4.95 13.95 3.52
N SER A 8 -4.52 14.68 4.55
CA SER A 8 -4.49 14.19 5.94
C SER A 8 -5.87 13.94 6.54
N ALA A 9 -6.92 14.51 5.94
CA ALA A 9 -8.31 14.25 6.33
C ALA A 9 -8.81 12.86 5.89
N HIS A 10 -8.17 12.22 4.91
CA HIS A 10 -8.67 10.99 4.28
C HIS A 10 -7.83 9.77 4.64
N PHE A 11 -6.52 9.94 4.78
CA PHE A 11 -5.61 8.85 5.07
C PHE A 11 -4.34 9.32 5.80
N GLY A 12 -3.71 8.38 6.50
CA GLY A 12 -2.45 8.63 7.19
C GLY A 12 -1.25 8.82 6.25
N TYR A 13 -0.16 9.34 6.80
CA TYR A 13 1.06 9.65 6.04
C TYR A 13 1.65 8.45 5.28
N ASN A 14 1.58 7.25 5.84
CA ASN A 14 2.10 6.05 5.18
C ASN A 14 1.37 5.77 3.86
N HIS A 15 0.05 5.95 3.83
CA HIS A 15 -0.74 5.77 2.61
C HIS A 15 -0.44 6.88 1.59
N PHE A 16 -0.32 8.14 2.05
CA PHE A 16 0.14 9.25 1.21
C PHE A 16 1.46 8.93 0.51
N ALA A 17 2.47 8.54 1.29
CA ALA A 17 3.80 8.23 0.78
C ALA A 17 3.78 7.06 -0.22
N GLN A 18 2.95 6.03 0.02
CA GLN A 18 2.76 4.92 -0.91
C GLN A 18 2.17 5.36 -2.25
N VAL A 19 1.16 6.25 -2.23
CA VAL A 19 0.55 6.81 -3.45
C VAL A 19 1.57 7.62 -4.24
N CYS A 20 2.32 8.51 -3.57
CA CYS A 20 3.39 9.29 -4.21
C CYS A 20 4.48 8.38 -4.79
N ALA A 21 4.91 7.35 -4.06
CA ALA A 21 5.89 6.40 -4.55
C ALA A 21 5.40 5.63 -5.79
N ARG A 22 4.11 5.26 -5.84
CA ARG A 22 3.51 4.64 -7.04
C ARG A 22 3.54 5.58 -8.24
N ALA A 23 3.12 6.83 -8.07
CA ALA A 23 3.17 7.83 -9.13
C ALA A 23 4.60 8.05 -9.65
N LEU A 24 5.59 8.12 -8.74
CA LEU A 24 6.99 8.29 -9.09
C LEU A 24 7.53 7.10 -9.91
N ARG A 25 7.19 5.87 -9.54
CA ARG A 25 7.62 4.68 -10.31
C ARG A 25 7.08 4.69 -11.73
N ASN A 26 5.83 5.11 -11.91
CA ASN A 26 5.21 5.22 -13.23
C ASN A 26 5.84 6.30 -14.11
N ALA A 27 6.47 7.31 -13.50
CA ALA A 27 7.17 8.37 -14.21
C ALA A 27 8.62 8.01 -14.64
N LEU A 28 9.16 6.85 -14.21
CA LEU A 28 10.51 6.42 -14.56
C LEU A 28 10.58 5.80 -15.96
N LYS A 29 11.77 5.87 -16.57
CA LYS A 29 12.10 5.14 -17.81
C LYS A 29 12.00 3.63 -17.60
N GLU A 30 11.82 2.88 -18.68
CA GLU A 30 11.54 1.43 -18.63
C GLU A 30 12.60 0.62 -17.85
N GLN A 31 13.89 0.90 -18.07
CA GLN A 31 15.00 0.21 -17.41
C GLN A 31 14.93 0.29 -15.87
N PRO A 32 14.88 1.48 -15.24
CA PRO A 32 14.72 1.58 -13.79
C PRO A 32 13.30 1.25 -13.30
N ARG A 33 12.27 1.36 -14.14
CA ARG A 33 10.88 1.07 -13.77
C ARG A 33 10.71 -0.39 -13.34
N LEU A 34 11.26 -1.34 -14.09
CA LEU A 34 11.13 -2.77 -13.80
C LEU A 34 11.65 -3.15 -12.40
N ALA A 35 12.81 -2.60 -12.01
CA ALA A 35 13.37 -2.83 -10.68
C ALA A 35 12.54 -2.14 -9.58
N ALA A 36 11.97 -0.97 -9.87
CA ALA A 36 11.17 -0.21 -8.92
C ALA A 36 9.77 -0.79 -8.70
N GLU A 37 9.12 -1.31 -9.75
CA GLU A 37 7.80 -1.95 -9.69
C GLU A 37 7.81 -3.22 -8.83
N LYS A 38 8.86 -4.04 -8.94
CA LYS A 38 9.03 -5.25 -8.10
C LYS A 38 8.99 -4.95 -6.60
N ARG A 39 9.49 -3.78 -6.18
CA ARG A 39 9.46 -3.33 -4.76
C ARG A 39 8.08 -2.86 -4.30
N GLY A 40 7.18 -2.56 -5.23
CA GLY A 40 5.82 -2.10 -4.93
C GLY A 40 4.83 -3.23 -4.62
N VAL A 41 5.23 -4.49 -4.81
CA VAL A 41 4.36 -5.65 -4.59
C VAL A 41 4.41 -6.04 -3.11
N THR A 42 3.25 -6.07 -2.46
CA THR A 42 3.12 -6.52 -1.06
C THR A 42 2.09 -7.64 -1.00
N THR A 43 2.54 -8.85 -0.66
CA THR A 43 1.71 -10.03 -0.50
C THR A 43 1.64 -10.37 0.98
N LEU A 44 0.79 -9.64 1.72
CA LEU A 44 0.57 -9.87 3.14
C LEU A 44 -0.81 -10.48 3.36
N ARG A 45 -0.88 -11.47 4.24
CA ARG A 45 -2.13 -12.03 4.75
C ARG A 45 -2.22 -11.73 6.24
N TYR A 46 -3.35 -11.21 6.68
CA TYR A 46 -3.60 -10.94 8.08
C TYR A 46 -4.83 -11.69 8.58
N GLN A 47 -4.86 -11.94 9.88
CA GLN A 47 -5.99 -12.56 10.57
C GLN A 47 -6.32 -11.69 11.77
N LYS A 48 -7.58 -11.25 11.88
CA LYS A 48 -8.03 -10.55 13.08
C LYS A 48 -8.33 -11.59 14.16
N TRP A 49 -7.71 -11.44 15.32
CA TRP A 49 -7.97 -12.27 16.49
C TRP A 49 -8.76 -11.47 17.50
N GLU A 50 -9.88 -12.02 17.97
CA GLU A 50 -10.72 -11.41 19.01
C GLU A 50 -11.13 -12.49 20.02
N ASN A 51 -11.07 -12.18 21.32
CA ASN A 51 -11.42 -13.09 22.41
C ASN A 51 -10.74 -14.47 22.34
N GLY A 52 -9.49 -14.51 21.84
CA GLY A 52 -8.71 -15.75 21.70
C GLY A 52 -9.13 -16.65 20.53
N GLN A 53 -10.11 -16.25 19.72
CA GLN A 53 -10.49 -16.96 18.50
C GLN A 53 -9.94 -16.24 17.27
N GLY A 54 -9.31 -17.00 16.38
CA GLY A 54 -8.80 -16.48 15.12
C GLY A 54 -9.93 -16.35 14.10
N GLY A 55 -10.15 -15.14 13.61
CA GLY A 55 -11.15 -14.85 12.56
C GLY A 55 -10.71 -15.30 11.17
N GLN A 56 -11.40 -14.82 10.13
CA GLN A 56 -11.05 -15.14 8.74
C GLN A 56 -9.69 -14.55 8.35
N GLN A 57 -8.91 -15.32 7.58
CA GLN A 57 -7.66 -14.85 7.00
C GLN A 57 -7.95 -14.05 5.72
N THR A 58 -7.49 -12.80 5.69
CA THR A 58 -7.72 -11.88 4.58
C THR A 58 -6.37 -11.48 3.97
N TYR A 59 -6.30 -11.53 2.65
CA TYR A 59 -5.16 -10.99 1.92
C TYR A 59 -5.28 -9.46 1.82
N LEU A 60 -4.22 -8.74 2.17
CA LEU A 60 -4.18 -7.28 2.16
C LEU A 60 -4.29 -6.72 0.74
N ASN A 61 -3.65 -7.38 -0.22
CA ASN A 61 -3.89 -7.19 -1.64
C ASN A 61 -4.53 -8.47 -2.17
N PRO A 62 -5.65 -8.41 -2.92
CA PRO A 62 -6.12 -9.57 -3.64
C PRO A 62 -5.00 -9.99 -4.60
N THR A 63 -4.44 -11.19 -4.40
CA THR A 63 -3.62 -11.82 -5.42
C THR A 63 -4.53 -11.96 -6.64
N SER A 64 -4.21 -11.27 -7.73
CA SER A 64 -4.79 -11.60 -9.01
C SER A 64 -4.42 -13.05 -9.28
N GLU A 65 -5.35 -13.97 -9.02
CA GLU A 65 -5.36 -15.26 -9.70
C GLU A 65 -5.29 -14.97 -11.20
N LYS A 66 -4.46 -15.74 -11.87
CA LYS A 66 -4.16 -15.65 -13.31
C LYS A 66 -5.41 -15.58 -14.16
#